data_AF-D6V8H1-F1
#
_entry.id   AF-D6V8H1-F1
#
_cell.length_a   1.000
_cell.length_b   1.000
_cell.length_c   1.000
_cell.angle_alpha   90.00
_cell.angle_beta   90.00
_cell.angle_gamma   90.00
#
_symmetry.space_group_name_H-M   'P 1'
#
loop_
_entity.id
_entity.type
_entity.pdbx_description
1 polymer ?
#
loop_
_entity_poly.entity_id
_entity_poly.type
_entity_poly.pdbx_seq_one_letter_code
_entity_poly.pdbx_strand_id
1 'polypeptide(L)' 'MDQFIHFENIRHYRKLLEEERNEEKRNILHKLLAEEEAKAIAGHPADSVDKSVMP' A
#
# COMPACT_ATOMS: atom_id res chain seq x y z
N MET A 1 -1.23 -9.75 -11.46
CA MET A 1 -2.16 -10.23 -10.42
C MET A 1 -1.97 -9.43 -9.14
N ASP A 2 -0.72 -9.15 -8.75
CA ASP A 2 -0.37 -8.59 -7.44
C ASP A 2 -0.89 -7.17 -7.17
N GLN A 3 -0.89 -6.27 -8.16
CA GLN A 3 -1.45 -4.92 -7.99
C GLN A 3 -2.92 -4.93 -7.58
N PHE A 4 -3.74 -5.81 -8.19
CA PHE A 4 -5.16 -5.91 -7.86
C PHE A 4 -5.38 -6.35 -6.41
N ILE A 5 -4.55 -7.28 -5.93
CA ILE A 5 -4.60 -7.74 -4.53
C ILE A 5 -4.28 -6.58 -3.58
N HIS A 6 -3.25 -5.79 -3.86
CA HIS A 6 -2.92 -4.61 -3.04
C HIS A 6 -4.04 -3.58 -3.03
N PHE A 7 -4.68 -3.30 -4.18
CA PHE A 7 -5.80 -2.35 -4.24
C PHE A 7 -7.03 -2.84 -3.45
N GLU A 8 -7.37 -4.13 -3.53
CA GLU A 8 -8.47 -4.70 -2.74
C GLU A 8 -8.14 -4.69 -1.24
N ASN A 9 -6.90 -4.99 -0.84
CA ASN A 9 -6.46 -4.89 0.55
C ASN A 9 -6.56 -3.45 1.09
N ILE A 10 -6.11 -2.45 0.31
CA ILE A 10 -6.22 -1.03 0.66
C ILE A 10 -7.69 -0.64 0.88
N ARG A 11 -8.57 -1.04 -0.04
CA ARG A 11 -10.01 -0.78 0.07
C ARG A 11 -10.60 -1.44 1.32
N HIS A 12 -10.20 -2.67 1.60
CA HIS A 12 -10.66 -3.42 2.77
C HIS A 12 -10.22 -2.76 4.09
N TYR A 13 -8.94 -2.37 4.22
CA TYR A 13 -8.43 -1.72 5.42
C TYR A 13 -9.04 -0.33 5.65
N ARG A 14 -9.33 0.43 4.58
CA ARG A 14 -10.06 1.70 4.71
C ARG A 14 -11.46 1.48 5.28
N LYS A 15 -12.19 0.47 4.80
CA LYS A 15 -13.51 0.14 5.35
C LYS A 15 -13.43 -0.28 6.81
N LEU A 16 -12.47 -1.13 7.18
CA LEU A 16 -12.28 -1.53 8.58
C LEU A 16 -11.97 -0.34 9.49
N LEU A 17 -11.22 0.66 9.02
CA LEU A 17 -10.92 1.88 9.78
C LEU A 17 -12.15 2.76 10.05
N GLU A 18 -13.17 2.73 9.18
CA GLU A 18 -14.43 3.46 9.38
C GLU A 18 -15.28 2.83 10.50
N GLU A 19 -15.22 1.50 10.62
CA GLU A 19 -16.04 0.73 11.55
C GLU A 19 -15.36 0.51 12.92
N GLU A 20 -14.02 0.40 12.94
CA GLU A 20 -13.27 0.09 14.15
C GLU A 20 -13.18 1.29 15.10
N ARG A 21 -13.52 1.08 16.37
CA ARG A 21 -13.51 2.11 17.42
C ARG A 21 -12.37 1.91 18.41
N ASN A 22 -11.79 0.71 18.47
CA ASN A 22 -10.66 0.43 19.31
C ASN A 22 -9.39 1.06 18.72
N GLU A 23 -8.76 1.97 19.48
CA GLU A 23 -7.60 2.73 19.01
C GLU A 23 -6.38 1.87 18.72
N GLU A 24 -6.14 0.81 19.49
CA GLU A 24 -5.02 -0.11 19.28
C GLU A 24 -5.19 -0.85 17.94
N LYS A 25 -6.38 -1.37 17.67
CA LYS A 25 -6.71 -2.01 16.40
C LYS A 25 -6.65 -1.02 15.23
N ARG A 26 -7.13 0.22 15.41
CA ARG A 26 -6.99 1.27 14.39
C ARG A 26 -5.53 1.57 14.08
N ASN A 27 -4.65 1.62 15.07
CA ASN A 27 -3.23 1.82 14.86
C ASN A 27 -2.60 0.69 14.06
N ILE A 28 -3.00 -0.57 14.31
CA ILE A 28 -2.56 -1.73 13.53
C ILE A 28 -3.06 -1.61 12.08
N LEU A 29 -4.34 -1.30 11.87
CA LEU A 29 -4.94 -1.12 10.54
C LEU A 29 -4.26 0.00 9.75
N HIS A 30 -3.87 1.10 10.40
CA HIS A 30 -3.12 2.18 9.76
C HIS A 30 -1.74 1.72 9.29
N LYS A 31 -1.02 0.90 10.08
CA LYS A 31 0.27 0.35 9.65
C LYS A 31 0.12 -0.57 8.44
N LEU A 32 -0.84 -1.49 8.48
CA LEU A 32 -1.10 -2.42 7.37
C LEU A 32 -1.53 -1.69 6.10
N LEU A 33 -2.36 -0.65 6.23
CA LEU A 33 -2.76 0.19 5.10
C LEU A 33 -1.54 0.87 4.45
N ALA A 34 -0.66 1.47 5.24
CA ALA A 34 0.55 2.12 4.74
C ALA A 34 1.50 1.14 4.02
N GLU A 35 1.64 -0.08 4.55
CA GLU A 35 2.43 -1.14 3.91
C GLU A 35 1.86 -1.57 2.56
N GLU A 36 0.55 -1.74 2.45
CA GLU A 36 -0.09 -2.09 1.17
C GLU A 36 -0.06 -0.93 0.16
N GLU A 37 -0.23 0.33 0.61
CA GLU A 37 -0.06 1.51 -0.24
C GLU A 37 1.37 1.60 -0.80
N ALA A 38 2.39 1.31 0.00
CA ALA A 38 3.78 1.26 -0.47
C ALA A 38 4.02 0.15 -1.50
N LYS A 39 3.44 -1.05 -1.31
CA LYS A 39 3.54 -2.17 -2.27
C LYS A 39 2.83 -1.85 -3.58
N ALA A 40 1.69 -1.17 -3.53
CA ALA A 40 0.96 -0.74 -4.72
C ALA A 40 1.78 0.25 -5.57
N ILE A 41 2.53 1.15 -4.93
CA ILE A 41 3.44 2.11 -5.59
C ILE A 41 4.67 1.39 -6.15
N ALA A 42 5.32 0.53 -5.37
CA ALA A 42 6.51 -0.22 -5.81
C ALA A 42 6.22 -1.19 -6.98
N GLY A 43 4.97 -1.63 -7.10
CA GLY A 43 4.51 -2.44 -8.23
C GLY A 43 4.25 -1.64 -9.51
N HIS A 44 4.28 -0.30 -9.49
CA HIS A 44 4.23 0.52 -10.70
C HIS A 44 5.64 0.66 -11.28
N PRO A 45 5.88 0.23 -12.55
CA PRO A 45 7.14 0.50 -13.22
C PRO A 45 7.18 1.97 -13.65
N ALA A 46 7.31 2.88 -12.70
CA ALA A 46 7.64 4.30 -12.95
C ALA A 46 9.11 4.61 -12.63
N ASP A 47 9.83 3.69 -11.99
CA ASP A 47 11.28 3.83 -11.69
C ASP A 47 12.17 3.03 -12.65
N SER A 48 11.81 2.99 -13.93
CA SER A 48 12.82 2.86 -14.99
C SER A 48 13.51 4.21 -15.20
N VAL A 49 14.06 4.81 -14.14
CA VAL A 49 15.08 5.85 -14.29
C VAL A 49 16.39 5.14 -14.60
N ASP A 50 16.52 4.85 -15.89
CA ASP A 50 17.70 5.12 -16.69
C ASP A 50 19.01 5.21 -15.89
N LYS A 51 19.61 4.05 -15.60
CA LYS A 51 21.07 3.95 -15.47
C LYS A 51 21.68 3.84 -16.86
N SER A 52 21.43 4.82 -17.73
CA SER A 52 22.28 5.03 -18.89
C SER A 52 23.29 6.11 -18.54
N VAL A 53 24.54 5.77 -18.80
CA VAL A 53 25.69 6.69 -18.94
C VAL A 53 26.24 7.28 -17.64
N MET A 54 27.40 6.79 -17.24
CA MET A 54 28.64 7.56 -17.41
C MET A 54 29.91 6.69 -17.23
N PRO A 55 31.06 7.13 -17.78
CA PRO A 55 32.00 6.32 -18.57
C PRO A 55 32.98 5.44 -17.78
#